data_AF-A0A536T938-F1
#
_entry.id   AF-A0A536T938-F1
#
_cell.length_a   1.000
_cell.length_b   1.000
_cell.length_c   1.000
_cell.angle_alpha   90.00
_cell.angle_beta   90.00
_cell.angle_gamma   90.00
#
_symmetry.space_group_name_H-M   'P 1'
#
loop_
_entity.id
_entity.type
_entity.pdbx_description
1 polymer ?
#
loop_
_entity_poly.entity_id
_entity_poly.type
_entity_poly.pdbx_seq_one_letter_code
_entity_poly.pdbx_strand_id
1 'polypeptide(L)'
;MAGAGPSPARRTVVRLLQYAARCPVKRSFPLLLILAALLSRSALAQSAPDTLAKIKAAKSITVAFSPDSLPFSYVETNNQPAGYSIELCKRVIAALSRVTGVPDLKVNWVVDTVPNRVAIVASGKADLECANTTQSQARLQQVDFSNQIGLAAGDDSDA
;
A
#
# COMPACT_ATOMS: atom_id res chain seq x y z
N MET A 1 -43.21 0.96 -12.70
CA MET A 1 -41.86 0.56 -12.25
C MET A 1 -41.54 1.38 -11.02
N ALA A 2 -41.62 0.74 -9.85
CA ALA A 2 -41.66 1.38 -8.54
C ALA A 2 -40.25 1.80 -8.09
N GLY A 3 -40.12 3.06 -7.66
CA GLY A 3 -38.95 3.57 -6.97
C GLY A 3 -38.91 3.05 -5.53
N ALA A 4 -37.78 2.47 -5.15
CA ALA A 4 -37.52 1.99 -3.80
C ALA A 4 -37.23 3.18 -2.87
N GLY A 5 -38.08 3.32 -1.84
CA GLY A 5 -37.94 4.31 -0.79
C GLY A 5 -36.79 4.00 0.19
N PRO A 6 -36.34 5.00 0.96
CA PRO A 6 -35.21 4.86 1.88
C PRO A 6 -35.53 3.99 3.11
N SER A 7 -34.55 3.16 3.47
CA SER A 7 -34.58 2.11 4.51
C SER A 7 -34.63 2.65 5.96
N PRO A 8 -35.25 1.95 6.93
CA PRO A 8 -35.72 2.52 8.21
C PRO A 8 -34.71 2.48 9.38
N ALA A 9 -33.43 2.15 9.14
CA ALA A 9 -32.48 1.82 10.22
C ALA A 9 -31.72 3.02 10.83
N ARG A 10 -32.11 4.28 10.55
CA ARG A 10 -31.35 5.48 10.94
C ARG A 10 -31.96 6.33 12.06
N ARG A 11 -33.07 5.90 12.68
CA ARG A 11 -33.83 6.71 13.66
C ARG A 11 -33.84 6.20 15.10
N THR A 12 -33.18 5.07 15.40
CA THR A 12 -33.31 4.40 16.72
C THR A 12 -32.21 4.78 17.73
N VAL A 13 -31.10 5.39 17.32
CA VAL A 13 -29.95 5.62 18.24
C VAL A 13 -30.07 6.90 19.08
N VAL A 14 -30.95 7.84 18.74
CA VAL A 14 -30.99 9.17 19.40
C VAL A 14 -31.93 9.22 20.62
N ARG A 15 -32.70 8.16 20.93
CA ARG A 15 -33.77 8.23 21.96
C ARG A 15 -33.56 7.40 23.23
N LEU A 16 -32.41 6.74 23.41
CA LEU A 16 -32.11 5.93 24.61
C LEU A 16 -31.02 6.50 25.54
N LEU A 17 -30.48 7.69 25.24
CA LEU A 17 -29.46 8.37 26.06
C LEU A 17 -30.02 9.51 26.95
N GLN A 18 -31.31 9.47 27.31
CA GLN A 18 -31.92 10.52 28.15
C GLN A 18 -32.56 10.01 29.46
N TYR A 19 -32.35 8.75 29.85
CA TYR A 19 -32.97 8.17 31.06
C TYR A 19 -31.94 7.47 31.98
N ALA A 20 -30.93 8.19 32.44
CA ALA A 20 -30.17 7.78 33.64
C ALA A 20 -29.38 8.94 34.25
N ALA A 21 -29.96 10.14 34.30
CA ALA A 21 -29.41 11.25 35.07
C ALA A 21 -30.31 11.46 36.31
N ARG A 22 -30.06 10.68 37.37
CA ARG A 22 -30.40 10.94 38.79
C ARG A 22 -30.05 9.73 39.67
N CYS A 23 -28.75 9.50 39.87
CA CYS A 23 -28.25 8.79 41.07
C CYS A 23 -27.25 9.72 41.76
N PRO A 24 -27.37 10.00 43.07
CA PRO A 24 -26.43 10.83 43.79
C PRO A 24 -25.17 10.00 44.09
N VAL A 25 -24.30 9.84 43.09
CA VAL A 25 -23.01 9.17 43.26
C VAL A 25 -22.05 10.14 43.96
N LYS A 26 -21.91 9.95 45.28
CA LYS A 26 -20.87 10.55 46.13
C LYS A 26 -19.48 10.28 45.53
N ARG A 27 -18.75 11.36 45.25
CA ARG A 27 -17.28 11.58 45.26
C ARG A 27 -16.31 10.37 45.31
N SER A 28 -16.50 9.36 44.45
CA SER A 28 -15.54 8.25 44.29
C SER A 28 -15.30 7.91 42.82
N PHE A 29 -15.25 8.93 41.95
CA PHE A 29 -15.05 8.78 40.51
C PHE A 29 -13.59 8.83 39.98
N PRO A 30 -12.50 9.02 40.75
CA PRO A 30 -11.16 9.05 40.14
C PRO A 30 -10.56 7.65 39.95
N LEU A 31 -11.02 6.63 40.68
CA LEU A 31 -10.35 5.32 40.70
C LEU A 31 -10.71 4.42 39.49
N LEU A 32 -11.92 4.55 38.94
CA LEU A 32 -12.38 3.73 37.81
C LEU A 32 -11.72 4.16 36.47
N LEU A 33 -11.34 5.44 36.35
CA LEU A 33 -10.64 5.96 35.16
C LEU A 33 -9.17 5.50 35.10
N ILE A 34 -8.53 5.30 36.25
CA ILE A 34 -7.13 4.85 36.32
C ILE A 34 -7.00 3.39 35.84
N LEU A 35 -7.96 2.51 36.15
CA LEU A 35 -7.92 1.11 35.74
C LEU A 35 -8.12 0.91 34.23
N ALA A 36 -8.90 1.78 33.58
CA ALA A 36 -9.09 1.73 32.12
C ALA A 36 -7.82 2.15 31.34
N ALA A 37 -6.97 3.01 31.91
CA ALA A 37 -5.71 3.42 31.28
C ALA A 37 -4.66 2.29 31.20
N LEU A 38 -4.69 1.34 32.14
CA LEU A 38 -3.74 0.23 32.24
C LEU A 38 -3.96 -0.89 31.19
N LEU A 39 -5.09 -0.89 30.48
CA LEU A 39 -5.41 -1.87 29.43
C LEU A 39 -5.18 -1.33 28.01
N SER A 40 -4.53 -0.17 27.88
CA SER A 40 -4.12 0.38 26.58
C SER A 40 -3.00 -0.47 25.99
N ARG A 41 -3.34 -1.64 25.43
CA ARG A 41 -2.45 -2.43 24.56
C ARG A 41 -2.05 -1.52 23.40
N SER A 42 -0.78 -1.13 23.36
CA SER A 42 -0.19 -0.50 22.18
C SER A 42 -0.43 -1.44 21.00
N ALA A 43 -1.22 -1.00 20.02
CA ALA A 43 -1.31 -1.69 18.75
C ALA A 43 0.08 -1.62 18.12
N LEU A 44 0.85 -2.72 18.22
CA LEU A 44 2.07 -2.87 17.44
C LEU A 44 1.63 -2.98 15.99
N ALA A 45 1.70 -1.86 15.26
CA ALA A 45 1.63 -1.89 13.81
C ALA A 45 2.72 -2.85 13.34
N GLN A 46 2.33 -3.93 12.67
CA GLN A 46 3.28 -4.84 12.07
C GLN A 46 4.05 -4.04 11.01
N SER A 47 5.28 -3.66 11.35
CA SER A 47 6.13 -2.88 10.44
C SER A 47 6.28 -3.71 9.17
N ALA A 48 6.01 -3.11 8.02
CA ALA A 48 6.40 -3.70 6.75
C ALA A 48 7.90 -4.09 6.83
N PRO A 49 8.33 -5.19 6.20
CA PRO A 49 9.74 -5.53 6.12
C PRO A 49 10.54 -4.28 5.73
N ASP A 50 11.62 -3.98 6.44
CA ASP A 50 12.46 -2.83 6.11
C ASP A 50 13.16 -3.10 4.77
N THR A 51 12.53 -2.67 3.67
CA THR A 51 13.01 -2.87 2.30
C THR A 51 14.39 -2.25 2.11
N LEU A 52 14.68 -1.11 2.75
CA LEU A 52 16.00 -0.48 2.65
C LEU A 52 17.07 -1.30 3.37
N ALA A 53 16.77 -1.83 4.56
CA ALA A 53 17.67 -2.75 5.25
C ALA A 53 17.89 -4.04 4.45
N LYS A 54 16.84 -4.61 3.84
CA LYS A 54 16.93 -5.78 2.95
C LYS A 54 17.85 -5.51 1.77
N ILE A 55 17.62 -4.42 1.03
CA ILE A 55 18.43 -4.02 -0.13
C ILE A 55 19.89 -3.81 0.28
N LYS A 56 20.13 -3.11 1.40
CA LYS A 56 21.48 -2.85 1.92
C LYS A 56 22.20 -4.15 2.28
N ALA A 57 21.53 -5.06 2.99
CA ALA A 57 22.11 -6.34 3.38
C ALA A 57 22.40 -7.24 2.18
N ALA A 58 21.48 -7.30 1.22
CA ALA A 58 21.61 -8.10 0.01
C ALA A 58 22.56 -7.49 -1.04
N LYS A 59 22.91 -6.20 -0.91
CA LYS A 59 23.62 -5.39 -1.91
C LYS A 59 22.99 -5.48 -3.31
N SER A 60 21.69 -5.73 -3.36
CA SER A 60 20.94 -5.89 -4.59
C SER A 60 19.47 -5.52 -4.38
N ILE A 61 18.80 -5.17 -5.46
CA ILE A 61 17.37 -4.91 -5.53
C ILE A 61 16.76 -5.76 -6.64
N THR A 62 15.63 -6.40 -6.37
CA THR A 62 14.85 -7.13 -7.38
C THR A 62 13.71 -6.26 -7.87
N VAL A 63 13.65 -6.02 -9.18
CA VAL A 63 12.69 -5.10 -9.80
C VAL A 63 11.87 -5.84 -10.84
N ALA A 64 10.56 -5.87 -10.63
CA ALA A 64 9.61 -6.45 -11.56
C ALA A 64 9.24 -5.46 -12.67
N PHE A 65 9.03 -5.97 -13.87
CA PHE A 65 8.55 -5.18 -15.00
C PHE A 65 7.69 -6.01 -15.96
N SER A 66 6.74 -5.37 -16.64
CA SER A 66 5.94 -6.01 -17.70
C SER A 66 6.67 -5.90 -19.05
N PRO A 67 6.74 -6.98 -19.85
CA PRO A 67 7.50 -7.00 -21.10
C PRO A 67 6.77 -6.36 -22.29
N ASP A 68 5.48 -6.07 -22.15
CA ASP A 68 4.55 -5.77 -23.24
C ASP A 68 3.60 -4.59 -22.95
N SER A 69 3.97 -3.70 -22.03
CA SER A 69 3.19 -2.52 -21.63
C SER A 69 3.72 -1.22 -22.27
N LEU A 70 3.80 -1.17 -23.59
CA LEU A 70 4.21 0.05 -24.31
C LEU A 70 3.29 1.25 -24.00
N PRO A 71 3.82 2.48 -23.91
CA PRO A 71 5.24 2.88 -23.93
C PRO A 71 5.91 2.89 -22.54
N PHE A 72 5.28 2.31 -21.52
CA PHE A 72 5.67 2.42 -20.11
C PHE A 72 6.75 1.42 -19.71
N SER A 73 6.59 0.16 -20.09
CA SER A 73 7.51 -0.94 -19.77
C SER A 73 7.48 -1.97 -20.88
N TYR A 74 8.63 -2.29 -21.44
CA TYR A 74 8.78 -3.30 -22.48
C TYR A 74 10.20 -3.86 -22.52
N VAL A 75 10.40 -4.94 -23.26
CA VAL A 75 11.74 -5.49 -23.56
C VAL A 75 12.27 -4.87 -24.85
N GLU A 76 13.45 -4.26 -24.79
CA GLU A 76 14.19 -3.77 -25.96
C GLU A 76 14.87 -4.91 -26.75
N THR A 77 15.37 -4.60 -27.94
CA THR A 77 16.10 -5.55 -28.81
C THR A 77 17.34 -6.17 -28.17
N ASN A 78 17.93 -5.52 -27.17
CA ASN A 78 19.06 -6.00 -26.38
C ASN A 78 18.64 -6.87 -25.17
N ASN A 79 17.36 -7.25 -25.09
CA ASN A 79 16.74 -7.97 -23.97
C ASN A 79 16.76 -7.21 -22.62
N GLN A 80 16.93 -5.89 -22.62
CA GLN A 80 16.84 -5.07 -21.42
C GLN A 80 15.47 -4.43 -21.27
N PRO A 81 15.02 -4.18 -20.03
CA PRO A 81 13.81 -3.41 -19.78
C PRO A 81 14.00 -1.94 -20.19
N ALA A 82 12.98 -1.41 -20.84
CA ALA A 82 12.92 -0.05 -21.33
C ALA A 82 11.49 0.53 -21.23
N GLY A 83 11.39 1.83 -21.44
CA GLY A 83 10.13 2.57 -21.38
C GLY A 83 10.06 3.60 -20.27
N TYR A 84 9.00 4.41 -20.29
CA TYR A 84 8.86 5.56 -19.40
C TYR A 84 8.95 5.20 -17.91
N SER A 85 8.21 4.18 -17.46
CA SER A 85 8.22 3.75 -16.05
C SER A 85 9.58 3.16 -15.65
N ILE A 86 10.25 2.46 -16.58
CA ILE A 86 11.58 1.89 -16.34
C ILE A 86 12.63 2.97 -16.13
N GLU A 87 12.61 4.04 -16.94
CA GLU A 87 13.55 5.16 -16.79
C GLU A 87 13.35 5.92 -15.47
N LEU A 88 12.10 6.06 -15.01
CA LEU A 88 11.83 6.59 -13.68
C LEU A 88 12.38 5.67 -12.59
N CYS A 89 12.17 4.36 -12.71
CA CYS A 89 12.71 3.40 -11.75
C CYS A 89 14.23 3.39 -11.70
N LYS A 90 14.93 3.51 -12.84
CA LYS A 90 16.40 3.64 -12.86
C LYS A 90 16.88 4.83 -12.03
N ARG A 91 16.16 5.97 -12.06
CA ARG A 91 16.47 7.15 -11.23
C ARG A 91 16.24 6.88 -9.73
N VAL A 92 15.16 6.17 -9.40
CA VAL A 92 14.87 5.74 -8.02
C VAL A 92 15.96 4.80 -7.51
N ILE A 93 16.35 3.79 -8.29
CA ILE A 93 17.42 2.84 -7.95
C ILE A 93 18.75 3.57 -7.70
N ALA A 94 19.09 4.55 -8.53
CA ALA A 94 20.27 5.38 -8.31
C ALA A 94 20.20 6.17 -6.99
N ALA A 95 19.02 6.65 -6.59
CA ALA A 95 18.81 7.27 -5.29
C ALA A 95 18.91 6.24 -4.14
N LEU A 96 18.36 5.03 -4.31
CA LEU A 96 18.46 3.95 -3.34
C LEU A 96 19.92 3.53 -3.09
N SER A 97 20.74 3.45 -4.14
CA SER A 97 22.19 3.20 -4.00
C SER A 97 22.87 4.22 -3.07
N ARG A 98 22.52 5.50 -3.20
CA ARG A 98 23.05 6.58 -2.32
C ARG A 98 22.53 6.46 -0.89
N VAL A 99 21.23 6.25 -0.70
CA VAL A 99 20.60 6.17 0.63
C VAL A 99 21.06 4.93 1.41
N THR A 100 21.25 3.80 0.72
CA THR A 100 21.70 2.56 1.35
C THR A 100 23.21 2.52 1.58
N GLY A 101 23.97 3.41 0.93
CA GLY A 101 25.43 3.41 0.96
C GLY A 101 26.06 2.23 0.21
N VAL A 102 25.34 1.65 -0.76
CA VAL A 102 25.82 0.55 -1.60
C VAL A 102 26.17 1.12 -2.97
N PRO A 103 27.44 1.49 -3.22
CA PRO A 103 27.87 1.82 -4.58
C PRO A 103 27.68 0.60 -5.47
N ASP A 104 27.29 0.83 -6.74
CA ASP A 104 27.03 -0.22 -7.72
C ASP A 104 25.96 -1.25 -7.30
N LEU A 105 24.87 -0.75 -6.70
CA LEU A 105 23.73 -1.58 -6.29
C LEU A 105 23.26 -2.48 -7.44
N LYS A 106 23.40 -3.80 -7.27
CA LYS A 106 23.03 -4.76 -8.31
C LYS A 106 21.52 -4.77 -8.52
N VAL A 107 21.08 -4.67 -9.76
CA VAL A 107 19.65 -4.75 -10.13
C VAL A 107 19.36 -6.12 -10.73
N ASN A 108 18.42 -6.85 -10.14
CA ASN A 108 17.88 -8.09 -10.67
C ASN A 108 16.53 -7.78 -11.33
N TRP A 109 16.49 -7.70 -12.65
CA TRP A 109 15.24 -7.51 -13.39
C TRP A 109 14.49 -8.83 -13.51
N VAL A 110 13.19 -8.81 -13.18
CA VAL A 110 12.31 -9.98 -13.33
C VAL A 110 11.11 -9.61 -14.18
N VAL A 111 10.83 -10.44 -15.18
CA VAL A 111 9.64 -10.30 -16.01
C VAL A 111 8.42 -10.66 -15.17
N ASP A 112 7.42 -9.81 -15.24
CA ASP A 112 6.14 -9.98 -14.55
C ASP A 112 4.97 -9.92 -15.54
N THR A 113 3.80 -10.40 -15.08
CA THR A 113 2.57 -10.46 -15.86
C THR A 113 1.46 -9.67 -15.18
N VAL A 114 0.48 -9.21 -15.96
CA VAL A 114 -0.63 -8.39 -15.45
C VAL A 114 -1.31 -8.97 -14.20
N PRO A 115 -1.61 -10.28 -14.13
CA PRO A 115 -2.25 -10.86 -12.95
C PRO A 115 -1.35 -10.92 -11.70
N ASN A 116 -0.03 -10.88 -11.86
CA ASN A 116 0.94 -11.15 -10.79
C ASN A 116 1.62 -9.88 -10.23
N ARG A 117 1.48 -8.73 -10.89
CA ARG A 117 2.14 -7.45 -10.55
C ARG A 117 2.02 -6.96 -9.11
N VAL A 118 0.87 -7.19 -8.48
CA VAL A 118 0.67 -6.80 -7.06
C VAL A 118 1.24 -7.88 -6.15
N ALA A 119 0.99 -9.15 -6.47
CA ALA A 119 1.38 -10.29 -5.67
C ALA A 119 2.91 -10.47 -5.60
N ILE A 120 3.64 -10.14 -6.68
CA ILE A 120 5.11 -10.27 -6.71
C ILE A 120 5.79 -9.32 -5.71
N VAL A 121 5.24 -8.13 -5.53
CA VAL A 121 5.70 -7.18 -4.51
C VAL A 121 5.19 -7.56 -3.13
N ALA A 122 3.89 -7.89 -2.99
CA ALA A 122 3.29 -8.26 -1.71
C ALA A 122 3.95 -9.51 -1.07
N SER A 123 4.42 -10.45 -1.89
CA SER A 123 5.15 -11.64 -1.42
C SER A 123 6.65 -11.38 -1.14
N GLY A 124 7.16 -10.20 -1.46
CA GLY A 124 8.58 -9.85 -1.33
C GLY A 124 9.51 -10.50 -2.36
N LYS A 125 8.96 -11.13 -3.41
CA LYS A 125 9.72 -11.67 -4.55
C LYS A 125 10.37 -10.55 -5.36
N ALA A 126 9.69 -9.41 -5.50
CA ALA A 126 10.25 -8.16 -5.98
C ALA A 126 10.19 -7.10 -4.88
N ASP A 127 11.16 -6.19 -4.86
CA ASP A 127 11.20 -5.05 -3.94
C ASP A 127 10.44 -3.84 -4.51
N LEU A 128 10.32 -3.77 -5.84
CA LEU A 128 9.68 -2.70 -6.60
C LEU A 128 9.12 -3.25 -7.92
N GLU A 129 8.02 -2.66 -8.39
CA GLU A 129 7.42 -2.93 -9.71
C GLU A 129 7.45 -1.65 -10.56
N CYS A 130 7.74 -1.80 -11.85
CA CYS A 130 7.96 -0.69 -12.78
C CYS A 130 7.23 -0.89 -14.12
N ALA A 131 5.90 -0.79 -14.12
CA ALA A 131 5.08 -0.85 -15.33
C ALA A 131 3.97 0.22 -15.34
N ASN A 132 2.78 -0.13 -15.84
CA ASN A 132 1.60 0.72 -15.98
C ASN A 132 0.52 0.37 -14.95
N THR A 133 0.92 -0.02 -13.74
CA THR A 133 0.01 -0.55 -12.73
C THR A 133 -0.91 0.53 -12.15
N THR A 134 -2.22 0.43 -12.43
CA THR A 134 -3.23 1.31 -11.84
C THR A 134 -3.28 1.18 -10.31
N GLN A 135 -3.28 2.33 -9.63
CA GLN A 135 -3.45 2.45 -8.19
C GLN A 135 -4.95 2.40 -7.84
N SER A 136 -5.46 1.21 -7.50
CA SER A 136 -6.84 1.04 -7.02
C SER A 136 -6.89 0.86 -5.50
N GLN A 137 -8.07 1.11 -4.90
CA GLN A 137 -8.26 0.95 -3.46
C GLN A 137 -7.95 -0.48 -2.99
N ALA A 138 -8.31 -1.50 -3.78
CA ALA A 138 -8.03 -2.90 -3.47
C ALA A 138 -6.53 -3.22 -3.44
N ARG A 139 -5.74 -2.58 -4.31
CA ARG A 139 -4.28 -2.79 -4.38
C ARG A 139 -3.55 -2.03 -3.28
N LEU A 140 -4.05 -0.87 -2.87
CA LEU A 140 -3.54 -0.11 -1.72
C LEU A 140 -3.66 -0.84 -0.38
N GLN A 141 -4.51 -1.87 -0.29
CA GLN A 141 -4.56 -2.75 0.89
C GLN A 141 -3.46 -3.82 0.90
N GLN A 142 -2.75 -4.01 -0.22
CA GLN A 142 -1.77 -5.09 -0.41
C GLN A 142 -0.34 -4.56 -0.51
N VAL A 143 -0.15 -3.42 -1.16
CA VAL A 143 1.16 -2.80 -1.42
C VAL A 143 1.04 -1.27 -1.38
N ASP A 144 2.18 -0.62 -1.16
CA ASP A 144 2.31 0.82 -1.31
C ASP A 144 2.59 1.22 -2.77
N PHE A 145 2.17 2.43 -3.15
CA PHE A 145 2.40 3.01 -4.47
C PHE A 145 3.24 4.29 -4.36
N SER A 146 4.03 4.58 -5.39
CA SER A 146 4.65 5.89 -5.53
C SER A 146 3.60 6.98 -5.80
N ASN A 147 4.07 8.23 -5.93
CA ASN A 147 3.25 9.24 -6.58
C ASN A 147 2.87 8.79 -7.98
N GLN A 148 1.71 9.26 -8.45
CA GLN A 148 1.19 8.91 -9.76
C GLN A 148 2.09 9.45 -10.87
N ILE A 149 2.60 8.55 -11.73
CA ILE A 149 3.56 8.89 -12.80
C ILE A 149 2.90 9.07 -14.17
N GLY A 150 1.64 8.65 -14.32
CA GLY A 150 0.88 8.74 -15.56
C GLY A 150 -0.59 8.40 -15.33
N LEU A 151 -1.44 8.81 -16.28
CA LEU A 151 -2.84 8.41 -16.37
C LEU A 151 -3.00 7.60 -17.65
N ALA A 152 -3.35 6.33 -17.51
CA ALA A 152 -3.80 5.52 -18.63
C ALA A 152 -5.33 5.52 -18.60
N ALA A 153 -5.97 5.84 -19.73
CA ALA A 153 -7.40 5.62 -19.88
C ALA A 153 -7.60 4.10 -20.02
N GLY A 154 -7.96 3.45 -18.92
CA GLY A 154 -8.34 2.05 -18.88
C GLY A 154 -9.69 1.94 -18.17
N ASP A 155 -10.62 1.25 -18.81
CA ASP A 155 -11.94 0.92 -18.33
C ASP A 155 -11.80 0.13 -17.02
N ASP A 156 -12.60 0.42 -16.00
CA ASP A 156 -12.49 -0.10 -14.62
C ASP A 156 -12.59 -1.64 -14.46
N SER A 157 -12.53 -2.41 -15.55
CA SER A 157 -12.62 -3.87 -15.59
C SER A 157 -11.38 -4.62 -15.07
N ASP A 158 -10.28 -3.94 -14.73
CA ASP A 158 -9.08 -4.53 -14.13
C ASP A 158 -9.06 -4.46 -12.57
N ALA A 159 -10.21 -4.13 -11.96
CA ALA A 159 -10.40 -4.01 -10.51
C ALA A 159 -10.76 -5.33 -9.83
#